data_AF-A0A662T4Z9-F1
#
_entry.id   AF-A0A662T4Z9-F1
#
_cell.length_a   1.000
_cell.length_b   1.000
_cell.length_c   1.000
_cell.angle_alpha   90.00
_cell.angle_beta   90.00
_cell.angle_gamma   90.00
#
_symmetry.space_group_name_H-M   'P 1'
#
loop_
_entity.id
_entity.type
_entity.pdbx_description
1 polymer ?
#
loop_
_entity_poly.entity_id
_entity_poly.type
_entity_poly.pdbx_seq_one_letter_code
_entity_poly.pdbx_strand_id
1 'polypeptide(L)'
;MSTALLVVDMLNDFASEKGALYVPKARKIISNIRKILVAARESGAPVFYVCDAHLPDDLEFKFYPPHAVRRTWGAEVIDELKPAANEVVVYKRR
;
A
#
# COMPACT_ATOMS: atom_id res chain seq x y z
N MET A 1 -15.35 22.08 0.79
CA MET A 1 -14.93 20.81 1.44
C MET A 1 -13.52 20.50 1.01
N SER A 2 -12.67 20.08 1.94
CA SER A 2 -11.32 19.57 1.63
C SER A 2 -11.37 18.05 1.50
N THR A 3 -10.70 17.51 0.49
CA THR A 3 -10.66 16.08 0.19
C THR A 3 -9.20 15.60 0.22
N ALA A 4 -8.97 14.37 0.67
CA ALA A 4 -7.67 13.69 0.60
C ALA A 4 -7.88 12.28 0.05
N LEU A 5 -6.84 11.73 -0.60
CA LEU A 5 -6.81 10.35 -1.06
C LEU A 5 -5.91 9.52 -0.16
N LEU A 6 -6.43 8.41 0.35
CA LEU A 6 -5.65 7.40 1.07
C LEU A 6 -5.53 6.15 0.21
N VAL A 7 -4.30 5.75 -0.12
CA VAL A 7 -3.99 4.46 -0.76
C VAL A 7 -3.53 3.52 0.33
N VAL A 8 -4.36 2.53 0.65
CA VAL A 8 -4.15 1.62 1.78
C VAL A 8 -3.61 0.28 1.28
N ASP A 9 -2.46 -0.13 1.79
CA ASP A 9 -1.88 -1.46 1.65
C ASP A 9 -1.81 -2.01 0.22
N MET A 10 -1.51 -1.15 -0.75
CA MET A 10 -1.15 -1.58 -2.11
C MET A 10 0.32 -2.02 -2.19
N LEU A 11 0.67 -3.01 -1.35
CA LEU A 11 2.03 -3.52 -1.16
C LEU A 11 2.29 -4.79 -1.98
N ASN A 12 3.56 -5.09 -2.23
CA ASN A 12 3.97 -6.28 -2.96
C ASN A 12 3.44 -7.57 -2.33
N ASP A 13 3.45 -7.70 -1.00
CA ASP A 13 2.96 -8.90 -0.32
C ASP A 13 1.47 -9.18 -0.55
N PHE A 14 0.69 -8.15 -0.86
CA PHE A 14 -0.75 -8.26 -1.06
C PHE A 14 -1.14 -8.28 -2.55
N ALA A 15 -0.37 -7.64 -3.43
CA ALA A 15 -0.75 -7.43 -4.84
C ALA A 15 0.13 -8.19 -5.86
N SER A 16 1.20 -8.85 -5.43
CA SER A 16 2.05 -9.70 -6.28
C SER A 16 1.80 -11.18 -6.02
N GLU A 17 1.81 -12.01 -7.07
CA GLU A 17 1.70 -13.47 -6.95
C GLU A 17 2.84 -14.11 -6.13
N LYS A 18 3.96 -13.39 -6.00
CA LYS A 18 5.11 -13.79 -5.17
C LYS A 18 5.01 -13.29 -3.72
N GLY A 19 3.94 -12.57 -3.39
CA GLY A 19 3.73 -11.95 -2.09
C GLY A 19 3.36 -12.96 -1.00
N ALA A 20 3.80 -12.70 0.23
CA ALA A 20 3.57 -13.59 1.36
C ALA A 20 2.09 -13.74 1.75
N LEU A 21 1.25 -12.75 1.43
CA LEU A 21 -0.18 -12.76 1.71
C LEU A 21 -0.97 -12.28 0.47
N TYR A 22 -0.67 -12.88 -0.68
CA TYR A 22 -1.23 -12.45 -1.96
C TYR A 22 -2.76 -12.48 -1.99
N VAL A 23 -3.36 -11.37 -2.41
CA VAL A 23 -4.80 -11.20 -2.63
C VAL A 23 -5.06 -11.08 -4.14
N PRO A 24 -5.49 -12.15 -4.84
CA PRO A 24 -5.66 -12.13 -6.31
C PRO A 24 -6.58 -11.02 -6.83
N LYS A 25 -7.55 -10.57 -6.02
CA LYS A 25 -8.46 -9.48 -6.38
C LYS A 25 -7.80 -8.10 -6.33
N ALA A 26 -6.69 -7.91 -5.61
CA ALA A 26 -6.01 -6.62 -5.50
C ALA A 26 -5.48 -6.14 -6.88
N ARG A 27 -5.00 -7.07 -7.72
CA ARG A 27 -4.55 -6.71 -9.08
C ARG A 27 -5.65 -6.11 -9.95
N LYS A 28 -6.91 -6.47 -9.70
CA LYS A 28 -8.06 -5.99 -10.49
C LYS A 28 -8.39 -4.51 -10.26
N ILE A 29 -7.96 -3.94 -9.14
CA ILE A 29 -8.27 -2.54 -8.79
C ILE A 29 -7.15 -1.55 -9.12
N ILE A 30 -5.94 -2.03 -9.46
CA ILE A 30 -4.75 -1.19 -9.72
C ILE A 30 -5.04 -0.10 -10.76
N SER A 31 -5.68 -0.45 -11.88
CA SER A 31 -5.96 0.49 -12.96
C SER A 31 -6.92 1.60 -12.53
N ASN A 32 -7.87 1.30 -11.64
CA ASN A 32 -8.80 2.28 -11.08
C ASN A 32 -8.11 3.18 -10.06
N ILE A 33 -7.27 2.62 -9.18
CA ILE A 33 -6.48 3.42 -8.23
C ILE A 33 -5.58 4.41 -8.97
N ARG A 34 -4.95 3.98 -10.07
CA ARG A 34 -4.12 4.87 -10.90
C ARG A 34 -4.92 6.06 -11.45
N LYS A 35 -6.15 5.84 -11.92
CA LYS A 35 -7.03 6.92 -12.40
C LYS A 35 -7.39 7.90 -11.28
N ILE A 36 -7.70 7.38 -10.09
CA ILE A 36 -8.04 8.20 -8.93
C ILE A 36 -6.82 9.01 -8.45
N LEU A 37 -5.62 8.42 -8.46
CA LEU A 37 -4.37 9.12 -8.16
C LEU A 37 -4.12 10.30 -9.11
N VAL A 38 -4.32 10.10 -10.42
CA VAL A 38 -4.20 11.19 -11.40
C VAL A 38 -5.17 12.33 -11.06
N ALA A 39 -6.45 12.01 -10.83
CA ALA A 39 -7.46 13.02 -10.48
C ALA A 39 -7.15 13.74 -9.15
N ALA A 40 -6.65 13.02 -8.14
CA ALA A 40 -6.25 13.62 -6.86
C ALA A 40 -5.09 14.61 -7.05
N ARG A 41 -4.08 14.21 -7.82
CA ARG A 41 -2.91 15.06 -8.13
C ARG A 41 -3.31 16.30 -8.94
N GLU A 42 -4.14 16.14 -9.97
CA GLU A 42 -4.63 17.24 -10.81
C GLU A 42 -5.50 18.24 -10.03
N SER A 43 -6.27 17.76 -9.05
CA SER A 43 -7.09 18.62 -8.20
C SER A 43 -6.33 19.26 -7.03
N GLY A 44 -5.05 18.90 -6.83
CA GLY A 44 -4.26 19.35 -5.68
C GLY A 44 -4.68 18.71 -4.36
N ALA A 45 -5.48 17.65 -4.38
CA ALA A 45 -5.83 16.90 -3.19
C ALA A 45 -4.60 16.14 -2.66
N PRO A 46 -4.28 16.21 -1.36
CA PRO A 46 -3.16 15.49 -0.80
C PRO A 46 -3.37 13.97 -0.90
N VAL A 47 -2.29 13.27 -1.20
CA VAL A 47 -2.24 11.81 -1.31
C VAL A 47 -1.40 11.25 -0.18
N PHE A 48 -1.96 10.27 0.53
CA PHE A 48 -1.30 9.54 1.60
C PHE A 48 -1.28 8.06 1.28
N TYR A 49 -0.13 7.43 1.46
CA TYR A 49 0.02 5.99 1.41
C TYR A 49 0.05 5.46 2.83
N VAL A 50 -0.88 4.59 3.17
CA VAL A 50 -0.94 3.95 4.49
C VAL A 50 -0.50 2.51 4.31
N CYS A 51 0.67 2.18 4.86
CA CYS A 51 1.36 0.92 4.57
C CYS A 51 1.63 0.14 5.84
N ASP A 52 1.22 -1.12 5.87
CA ASP A 52 1.73 -2.07 6.85
C ASP A 52 3.27 -2.15 6.80
N ALA A 53 3.85 -2.14 8.00
CA ALA A 53 5.29 -2.17 8.23
C ALA A 53 5.55 -2.94 9.53
N HIS A 54 5.27 -4.23 9.51
CA HIS A 54 5.38 -5.10 10.67
C HIS A 54 6.82 -5.24 11.16
N LEU A 55 6.95 -5.48 12.47
CA LEU A 55 8.18 -6.01 13.03
C LEU A 55 8.25 -7.52 12.78
N PRO A 56 9.46 -8.13 12.71
CA PRO A 56 9.60 -9.57 12.46
C PRO A 56 8.86 -10.49 13.44
N ASP A 57 8.56 -10.02 14.65
CA ASP A 57 7.92 -10.75 15.75
C ASP A 57 6.51 -10.23 16.08
N ASP A 58 5.86 -9.52 15.15
CA ASP A 58 4.54 -8.96 15.40
C ASP A 58 3.49 -10.03 15.74
N LEU A 59 2.67 -9.74 16.77
CA LEU A 59 1.67 -10.69 17.29
C LEU A 59 0.60 -11.12 16.27
N GLU A 60 0.47 -10.38 15.16
CA GLU A 60 -0.46 -10.74 14.07
C GLU A 60 -0.07 -12.03 13.38
N PHE A 61 1.22 -12.37 13.42
CA PHE A 61 1.74 -13.55 12.76
C PHE A 61 1.28 -14.85 13.42
N LYS A 62 0.54 -14.76 14.54
CA LYS A 62 -0.23 -15.87 15.13
C LYS A 62 -1.48 -16.21 14.31
N PHE A 63 -1.99 -15.27 13.52
CA PHE A 63 -3.25 -15.39 12.77
C PHE A 63 -3.03 -15.34 11.26
N TYR A 64 -1.99 -14.65 10.80
CA TYR A 64 -1.62 -14.51 9.39
C TYR A 64 -0.17 -14.95 9.18
N PRO A 65 0.25 -15.36 7.98
CA PRO A 65 1.67 -15.55 7.71
C PRO A 65 2.43 -14.23 7.91
N PRO A 66 3.74 -14.26 8.25
CA PRO A 66 4.57 -13.07 8.23
C PRO A 66 4.47 -12.35 6.89
N HIS A 67 4.06 -11.09 6.92
CA HIS A 67 3.80 -10.26 5.74
C HIS A 67 4.14 -8.81 6.04
N ALA A 68 4.34 -8.01 4.99
CA ALA A 68 4.62 -6.58 5.03
C ALA A 68 5.65 -6.20 6.12
N VAL A 69 6.67 -7.05 6.31
CA VAL A 69 7.71 -6.83 7.31
C VAL A 69 8.54 -5.64 6.87
N ARG A 70 8.71 -4.66 7.76
CA ARG A 70 9.38 -3.39 7.46
C ARG A 70 10.76 -3.63 6.83
N ARG A 71 11.10 -2.86 5.79
CA ARG A 71 12.35 -2.94 5.00
C ARG A 71 12.51 -4.23 4.17
N THR A 72 11.44 -5.00 3.96
CA THR A 72 11.43 -6.08 2.98
C THR A 72 10.75 -5.63 1.70
N TRP A 73 11.03 -6.31 0.58
CA TRP A 73 10.33 -6.09 -0.69
C TRP A 73 8.81 -6.21 -0.53
N GLY A 74 8.34 -7.15 0.29
CA GLY A 74 6.92 -7.38 0.55
C GLY A 74 6.18 -6.17 1.13
N ALA A 75 6.88 -5.33 1.91
CA ALA A 75 6.34 -4.11 2.52
C ALA A 75 6.43 -2.86 1.62
N GLU A 76 7.03 -2.96 0.44
CA GLU A 76 7.10 -1.85 -0.51
C GLU A 76 5.77 -1.70 -1.27
N VAL A 77 5.37 -0.46 -1.54
CA VAL A 77 4.25 -0.16 -2.46
C VAL A 77 4.60 -0.72 -3.85
N ILE A 78 3.63 -1.36 -4.50
CA ILE A 78 3.83 -1.90 -5.84
C ILE A 78 4.30 -0.84 -6.83
N ASP A 79 5.13 -1.24 -7.79
CA ASP A 79 5.72 -0.34 -8.79
C ASP A 79 4.65 0.46 -9.56
N GLU A 80 3.50 -0.16 -9.86
CA GLU A 80 2.41 0.47 -10.61
C GLU A 80 1.79 1.67 -9.89
N LEU A 81 1.92 1.75 -8.56
CA LEU A 81 1.29 2.75 -7.70
C LEU A 81 2.30 3.51 -6.83
N LYS A 82 3.59 3.49 -7.18
CA LYS A 82 4.64 4.13 -6.38
C LYS A 82 4.31 5.59 -6.01
N PRO A 83 4.57 6.01 -4.76
CA PRO A 83 4.39 7.39 -4.34
C PRO A 83 5.28 8.35 -5.14
N ALA A 84 4.76 9.55 -5.41
CA ALA A 84 5.57 10.67 -5.91
C ALA A 84 6.40 11.27 -4.76
N ALA A 85 7.45 12.02 -5.11
CA ALA A 85 8.42 12.55 -4.14
C ALA A 85 7.80 13.48 -3.07
N ASN A 86 6.67 14.11 -3.36
CA ASN A 86 5.95 15.02 -2.46
C ASN A 86 4.76 14.35 -1.73
N GLU A 87 4.54 13.06 -1.92
CA GLU A 87 3.44 12.32 -1.29
C GLU A 87 3.90 11.65 0.01
N VAL A 88 3.00 11.59 0.99
CA VAL A 88 3.35 11.14 2.34
C VAL A 88 3.12 9.63 2.45
N VAL A 89 4.10 8.93 3.01
CA VAL A 89 3.97 7.51 3.39
C VAL A 89 3.88 7.41 4.91
N VAL A 90 2.81 6.82 5.39
CA VAL A 90 2.53 6.56 6.80
C VAL A 90 2.64 5.05 7.03
N TYR A 91 3.56 4.67 7.91
CA TYR A 91 3.77 3.27 8.27
C TYR A 91 2.92 2.91 9.50
N LYS A 92 2.16 1.82 9.39
CA LYS A 92 1.32 1.29 10.46
C LYS A 92 1.71 -0.14 10.82
N ARG A 93 1.21 -0.58 11.98
CA ARG A 93 1.27 -1.97 12.42
C ARG A 93 -0.11 -2.58 12.63
N ARG A 94 -1.19 -1.78 12.56
CA ARG A 94 -2.61 -2.14 12.70
C ARG A 94 -3.44 -1.08 11.99
#